data_AF-J3LIT7-F1
#
_entry.id   AF-J3LIT7-F1
#
_cell.length_a   1.000
_cell.length_b   1.000
_cell.length_c   1.000
_cell.angle_alpha   90.00
_cell.angle_beta   90.00
_cell.angle_gamma   90.00
#
_symmetry.space_group_name_H-M   'P 1'
#
loop_
_entity.id
_entity.type
_entity.pdbx_description
1 polymer ?
#
loop_
_entity_poly.entity_id
_entity_poly.type
_entity_poly.pdbx_seq_one_letter_code
_entity_poly.pdbx_strand_id
1 'polypeptide(L)'
;MARALVVLNNDSAQIKDIEQLNGTNFHEWKEQMQVTLGLLKYDIVIPEDSLIASPDDAPPDVKKAHEERAGIWEEANPMALMVIKNSISSSMRVGIPDVETTKDYLANVE
;
A
#
# COMPACT_ATOMS: atom_id res chain seq x y z
N MET A 1 -14.13 18.87 -11.63
CA MET A 1 -14.91 17.63 -11.81
C MET A 1 -14.34 16.68 -12.88
N ALA A 2 -13.79 17.15 -14.00
CA ALA A 2 -13.23 16.25 -15.05
C ALA A 2 -11.89 15.56 -14.70
N ARG A 3 -11.06 16.12 -13.81
CA ARG A 3 -9.78 15.49 -13.37
C ARG A 3 -9.94 14.28 -12.46
N ALA A 4 -11.12 14.09 -11.85
CA ALA A 4 -11.38 12.96 -10.96
C ALA A 4 -11.81 11.69 -11.72
N LEU A 5 -12.52 11.83 -12.85
CA LEU A 5 -13.05 10.70 -13.63
C LEU A 5 -11.99 9.96 -14.48
N VAL A 6 -10.96 10.66 -14.96
CA VAL A 6 -9.88 10.04 -15.75
C VAL A 6 -8.92 9.23 -14.88
N VAL A 7 -8.71 9.65 -13.62
CA VAL A 7 -7.82 8.97 -12.66
C VAL A 7 -8.43 7.63 -12.23
N LEU A 8 -9.72 7.61 -11.85
CA LEU A 8 -10.41 6.38 -11.40
C LEU A 8 -10.49 5.27 -12.46
N ASN A 9 -10.61 5.62 -13.74
CA ASN A 9 -10.65 4.64 -14.83
C ASN A 9 -9.28 3.98 -15.08
N ASN A 10 -8.18 4.68 -14.78
CA ASN A 10 -6.83 4.16 -14.97
C ASN A 10 -6.36 3.32 -13.76
N ASP A 11 -6.85 3.64 -12.56
CA ASP A 11 -6.48 2.94 -11.32
C ASP A 11 -7.10 1.53 -11.26
N SER A 12 -8.36 1.39 -11.69
CA SER A 12 -9.02 0.07 -11.74
C SER A 12 -8.46 -0.86 -12.81
N ALA A 13 -7.89 -0.32 -13.89
CA ALA A 13 -7.24 -1.11 -14.93
C ALA A 13 -5.93 -1.70 -14.41
N GLN A 14 -5.10 -0.89 -13.74
CA GLN A 14 -3.80 -1.32 -13.19
C GLN A 14 -3.95 -2.42 -12.13
N ILE A 15 -5.01 -2.39 -11.32
CA ILE A 15 -5.28 -3.42 -10.31
C ILE A 15 -5.71 -4.75 -10.98
N LYS A 16 -6.36 -4.71 -12.15
CA LYS A 16 -6.84 -5.91 -12.86
C LYS A 16 -5.74 -6.70 -13.56
N ASP A 17 -4.61 -6.07 -13.83
CA ASP A 17 -3.48 -6.71 -14.50
C ASP A 17 -2.55 -7.47 -13.53
N ILE A 18 -2.80 -7.37 -12.22
CA ILE A 18 -2.09 -8.16 -11.21
C ILE A 18 -2.60 -9.60 -11.27
N GLU A 19 -1.71 -10.54 -11.60
CA GLU A 19 -2.04 -11.95 -11.53
C GLU A 19 -2.33 -12.33 -10.07
N GLN A 20 -3.46 -13.00 -9.79
CA GLN A 20 -3.79 -13.35 -8.41
C GLN A 20 -2.73 -14.28 -7.80
N LEU A 21 -2.39 -14.03 -6.53
CA LEU A 21 -1.51 -14.90 -5.77
C LEU A 21 -2.13 -16.30 -5.65
N ASN A 22 -1.43 -17.30 -6.19
CA ASN A 22 -1.90 -18.68 -6.32
C ASN A 22 -0.95 -19.71 -5.67
N GLY A 23 0.05 -19.24 -4.91
CA GLY A 23 0.99 -20.06 -4.16
C GLY A 23 2.26 -20.45 -4.94
N THR A 24 2.29 -20.27 -6.26
CA THR A 24 3.48 -20.54 -7.09
C THR A 24 4.12 -19.29 -7.69
N ASN A 25 3.43 -18.14 -7.63
CA ASN A 25 3.80 -16.90 -8.32
C ASN A 25 4.16 -15.75 -7.36
N PHE A 26 4.61 -16.04 -6.13
CA PHE A 26 4.82 -15.01 -5.11
C PHE A 26 5.81 -13.92 -5.55
N HIS A 27 6.90 -14.30 -6.22
CA HIS A 27 7.91 -13.34 -6.66
C HIS A 27 7.34 -12.37 -7.70
N GLU A 28 6.72 -12.90 -8.75
CA GLU A 28 6.10 -12.12 -9.82
C GLU A 28 4.93 -11.27 -9.29
N TRP A 29 4.11 -11.83 -8.41
CA TRP A 29 3.01 -11.12 -7.75
C TRP A 29 3.53 -9.95 -6.92
N LYS A 30 4.59 -10.15 -6.12
CA LYS A 30 5.17 -9.11 -5.26
C LYS A 30 5.75 -7.96 -6.10
N GLU A 31 6.42 -8.26 -7.22
CA GLU A 31 6.93 -7.24 -8.13
C GLU A 31 5.80 -6.43 -8.79
N GLN A 32 4.78 -7.11 -9.34
CA GLN A 32 3.61 -6.44 -9.93
C GLN A 32 2.88 -5.59 -8.89
N MET A 33 2.75 -6.10 -7.66
CA MET A 33 2.14 -5.37 -6.55
C MET A 33 2.89 -4.09 -6.22
N GLN A 34 4.22 -4.16 -6.07
CA GLN A 34 5.04 -2.99 -5.77
C GLN A 34 4.98 -1.93 -6.88
N VAL A 35 4.99 -2.35 -8.15
CA VAL A 35 4.82 -1.44 -9.30
C VAL A 35 3.45 -0.77 -9.25
N THR A 36 2.37 -1.53 -9.06
CA THR A 36 1.02 -0.97 -9.00
C THR A 36 0.85 0.01 -7.83
N LEU A 37 1.36 -0.32 -6.64
CA LEU A 37 1.33 0.59 -5.50
C LEU A 37 2.12 1.88 -5.77
N GLY A 38 3.27 1.79 -6.45
CA GLY A 38 4.04 2.97 -6.88
C GLY A 38 3.29 3.85 -7.88
N LEU A 39 2.61 3.25 -8.86
CA LEU A 39 1.82 4.00 -9.84
C LEU A 39 0.60 4.69 -9.20
N LEU A 40 0.00 4.06 -8.19
CA LEU A 40 -1.09 4.62 -7.39
C LEU A 40 -0.61 5.61 -6.31
N LYS A 41 0.71 5.78 -6.15
CA LYS A 41 1.36 6.60 -5.10
C LYS A 41 1.05 6.12 -3.68
N TYR A 42 0.79 4.83 -3.52
CA TYR A 42 0.61 4.18 -2.24
C TYR A 42 1.88 3.48 -1.75
N ASP A 43 2.97 3.51 -2.50
CA ASP A 43 4.28 2.96 -2.11
C ASP A 43 4.84 3.56 -0.82
N ILE A 44 4.36 4.74 -0.41
CA ILE A 44 4.72 5.40 0.86
C ILE A 44 4.49 4.55 2.11
N VAL A 45 3.59 3.55 2.05
CA VAL A 45 3.20 2.73 3.21
C VAL A 45 4.09 1.52 3.42
N ILE A 46 4.95 1.20 2.46
CA ILE A 46 5.85 0.05 2.51
C ILE A 46 7.03 0.29 3.50
N PRO A 47 7.67 1.47 3.54
CA PRO A 47 8.87 1.72 4.37
C PRO A 47 8.57 2.25 5.79
N GLU A 48 7.48 1.80 6.43
CA GLU A 48 6.83 2.44 7.59
C GLU A 48 7.70 2.83 8.81
N ASP A 49 8.88 2.21 9.00
CA ASP A 49 9.74 2.45 10.19
C ASP A 49 10.14 3.92 10.41
N SER A 50 9.93 4.79 9.41
CA SER A 50 10.22 6.21 9.46
C SER A 50 9.04 7.13 9.88
N LEU A 51 7.81 6.61 10.07
CA LEU A 51 6.59 7.45 10.20
C LEU A 51 5.95 7.45 11.60
N ILE A 52 6.26 6.46 12.44
CA ILE A 52 5.59 6.29 13.75
C ILE A 52 6.29 7.09 14.86
N ALA A 53 7.59 7.39 14.70
CA ALA A 53 8.34 8.16 15.67
C ALA A 53 8.21 9.67 15.37
N SER A 54 7.33 10.35 16.11
CA SER A 54 7.37 11.82 16.19
C SER A 54 8.79 12.27 16.56
N PRO A 55 9.45 13.10 15.74
CA PRO A 55 10.72 13.66 16.13
C PRO A 55 10.44 14.83 17.10
N ASP A 56 10.23 14.51 18.37
CA ASP A 56 9.84 15.47 19.41
C ASP A 56 10.85 16.63 19.56
N ASP A 57 12.13 16.37 19.26
CA ASP A 57 13.22 17.35 19.29
C ASP A 57 13.61 17.91 17.90
N ALA A 58 12.86 17.60 16.85
CA ALA A 58 13.17 18.09 15.51
C ALA A 58 12.91 19.61 15.34
N PRO A 59 13.69 20.26 14.46
CA PRO A 59 13.36 21.58 13.95
C PRO A 59 11.92 21.68 13.40
N PRO A 60 11.26 22.85 13.46
CA PRO A 60 9.86 23.02 13.04
C PRO A 60 9.57 22.57 11.59
N ASP A 61 10.50 22.79 10.68
CA ASP A 61 10.44 22.36 9.28
C ASP A 61 10.42 20.83 9.14
N VAL A 62 11.20 20.13 9.96
CA VAL A 62 11.22 18.67 9.99
C VAL A 62 9.94 18.10 10.60
N LYS A 63 9.41 18.71 11.67
CA LYS A 63 8.11 18.33 12.24
C LYS A 63 6.97 18.50 11.24
N LYS A 64 6.94 19.63 10.54
CA LYS A 64 5.94 19.90 9.50
C LYS A 64 6.01 18.88 8.36
N ALA A 65 7.21 18.57 7.88
CA ALA A 65 7.39 17.55 6.84
C ALA A 65 6.96 16.16 7.31
N HIS A 66 7.18 15.83 8.59
CA HIS A 66 6.69 14.59 9.20
C HIS A 66 5.16 14.53 9.23
N GLU A 67 4.49 15.58 9.71
CA GLU A 67 3.03 15.68 9.76
C GLU A 67 2.39 15.57 8.37
N GLU A 68 2.95 16.26 7.37
CA GLU A 68 2.48 16.17 5.97
C GLU A 68 2.60 14.73 5.44
N ARG A 69 3.72 14.05 5.73
CA ARG A 69 3.95 12.67 5.31
C ARG A 69 3.05 11.68 6.04
N ALA A 70 2.80 11.89 7.33
CA ALA A 70 1.88 11.09 8.13
C ALA A 70 0.44 11.20 7.59
N GLY A 71 -0.03 12.40 7.22
CA GLY A 71 -1.34 12.56 6.61
C GLY A 71 -1.49 11.81 5.27
N ILE A 72 -0.45 11.82 4.42
CA ILE A 72 -0.45 11.03 3.17
C ILE A 72 -0.49 9.53 3.48
N TRP A 73 0.23 9.08 4.50
CA TRP A 73 0.25 7.66 4.89
C TRP A 73 -1.10 7.19 5.43
N GLU A 74 -1.78 8.00 6.26
CA GLU A 74 -3.10 7.68 6.81
C GLU A 74 -4.15 7.47 5.70
N GLU A 75 -4.06 8.22 4.60
CA GLU A 75 -4.91 8.05 3.42
C GLU A 75 -4.50 6.82 2.57
N ALA A 76 -3.20 6.57 2.40
CA ALA A 76 -2.67 5.54 1.51
C ALA A 76 -2.75 4.12 2.10
N ASN A 77 -2.53 3.95 3.40
CA ASN A 77 -2.44 2.63 4.05
C ASN A 77 -3.69 1.77 3.90
N PRO A 78 -4.92 2.25 4.19
CA PRO A 78 -6.12 1.45 3.98
C PRO A 78 -6.35 1.11 2.50
N MET A 79 -5.97 2.01 1.58
CA MET A 79 -6.12 1.78 0.14
C MET A 79 -5.15 0.70 -0.36
N ALA A 80 -3.89 0.75 0.07
CA ALA A 80 -2.90 -0.27 -0.26
C ALA A 80 -3.30 -1.65 0.28
N LEU A 81 -3.78 -1.72 1.54
CA LEU A 81 -4.34 -2.94 2.12
C LEU A 81 -5.47 -3.52 1.27
N MET A 82 -6.40 -2.69 0.79
CA MET A 82 -7.49 -3.16 -0.08
C MET A 82 -6.98 -3.74 -1.40
N VAL A 83 -6.00 -3.09 -2.03
CA VAL A 83 -5.39 -3.57 -3.29
C VAL A 83 -4.70 -4.92 -3.07
N ILE A 84 -3.84 -5.02 -2.05
CA ILE A 84 -3.11 -6.25 -1.73
C ILE A 84 -4.09 -7.37 -1.42
N LYS A 85 -5.02 -7.16 -0.48
CA LYS A 85 -6.02 -8.16 -0.11
C LYS A 85 -6.77 -8.67 -1.33
N ASN A 86 -7.27 -7.77 -2.20
CA ASN A 86 -8.05 -8.14 -3.38
C ASN A 86 -7.25 -8.89 -4.46
N SER A 87 -5.93 -8.72 -4.49
CA SER A 87 -5.05 -9.48 -5.39
C SER A 87 -4.72 -10.89 -4.89
N ILE A 88 -5.03 -11.22 -3.63
CA ILE A 88 -4.81 -12.55 -3.07
C ILE A 88 -6.09 -13.36 -3.21
N SER A 89 -5.95 -14.60 -3.71
CA SER A 89 -7.05 -15.54 -3.83
C SER A 89 -7.74 -15.78 -2.47
N SER A 90 -9.07 -15.88 -2.47
CA SER A 90 -9.85 -16.00 -1.24
C SER A 90 -9.44 -17.19 -0.37
N SER A 91 -8.99 -18.30 -0.99
CA SER A 91 -8.53 -19.49 -0.27
C SER A 91 -7.23 -19.27 0.50
N MET A 92 -6.29 -18.48 -0.04
CA MET A 92 -5.05 -18.13 0.64
C MET A 92 -5.27 -17.06 1.72
N ARG A 93 -6.18 -16.12 1.47
CA ARG A 93 -6.46 -15.00 2.39
C ARG A 93 -6.91 -15.44 3.78
N VAL A 94 -7.58 -16.59 3.90
CA VAL A 94 -8.07 -17.12 5.19
C VAL A 94 -6.92 -17.43 6.17
N GLY A 95 -5.73 -17.75 5.66
CA GLY A 95 -4.56 -18.06 6.49
C GLY A 95 -3.75 -16.85 6.95
N ILE A 96 -4.07 -15.65 6.47
CA ILE A 96 -3.29 -14.43 6.72
C ILE A 96 -3.95 -13.64 7.84
N PRO A 97 -3.24 -13.29 8.93
CA PRO A 97 -3.75 -12.42 9.98
C PRO A 97 -4.25 -11.08 9.43
N ASP A 98 -5.37 -10.59 9.96
CA ASP A 98 -5.83 -9.24 9.65
C ASP A 98 -5.06 -8.24 10.53
N VAL A 99 -4.21 -7.44 9.90
CA VAL A 99 -3.37 -6.43 10.56
C VAL A 99 -3.63 -5.05 9.97
N GLU A 100 -3.35 -4.02 10.76
CA GLU A 100 -3.71 -2.63 10.43
C GLU A 100 -2.78 -1.97 9.43
N THR A 101 -1.54 -2.46 9.30
CA THR A 101 -0.52 -1.85 8.43
C THR A 101 -0.29 -2.69 7.18
N THR A 102 -0.08 -2.00 6.06
CA THR A 102 0.25 -2.62 4.78
C THR A 102 1.56 -3.40 4.85
N LYS A 103 2.56 -2.86 5.54
CA LYS A 103 3.87 -3.50 5.73
C LYS A 103 3.73 -4.83 6.44
N ASP A 104 3.05 -4.86 7.58
CA ASP A 104 2.87 -6.10 8.34
C ASP A 104 2.01 -7.09 7.57
N TYR A 105 1.01 -6.61 6.83
CA TYR A 105 0.21 -7.49 5.99
C TYR A 105 1.06 -8.17 4.92
N LEU A 106 1.89 -7.41 4.19
CA LEU A 106 2.83 -7.97 3.22
C LEU A 106 3.83 -8.94 3.85
N ALA A 107 4.31 -8.67 5.06
CA ALA A 107 5.22 -9.56 5.78
C ALA A 107 4.56 -10.89 6.18
N ASN A 108 3.25 -10.90 6.43
CA ASN A 108 2.48 -12.12 6.71
C ASN A 108 2.12 -12.92 5.45
N VAL A 109 2.29 -12.35 4.25
CA VAL A 109 2.09 -13.05 2.97
C VAL A 109 3.35 -13.83 2.56
N GLU A 110 4.52 -13.37 3.00
CA GLU A 110 5.85 -13.97 2.78
C GLU A 110 6.09 -15.21 3.65
#